data_AF-A0A7X7FL49-F1
#
_entry.id   AF-A0A7X7FL49-F1
#
_cell.length_a   1.000
_cell.length_b   1.000
_cell.length_c   1.000
_cell.angle_alpha   90.00
_cell.angle_beta   90.00
_cell.angle_gamma   90.00
#
_symmetry.space_group_name_H-M   'P 1'
#
loop_
_entity.id
_entity.type
_entity.pdbx_description
1 polymer ?
#
loop_
_entity_poly.entity_id
_entity_poly.type
_entity_poly.pdbx_seq_one_letter_code
_entity_poly.pdbx_strand_id
1 'polypeptide(L)'
;MRRPVSLTVLAVLAAFPALSSAYVGVNDTCPWPTPYPPPGAPWASVNNPGFEAGFTGGVGNQWIGWKDAGLPGQVHYDGTDRVHEGSHSQKLVMPTPTSDYQEAGIYQRLYVVPGETYTATVRVYLQIDNPDGWDLLAFLGLDPYGLDSGDSSSTAWTEVSTYGQWRTATATVKAVLPVMTISLKATRKYPRYRDTKVWFDSVTFSGPVPTDPPPTSEPDPVDPESLIPATLEPNLVANPSFEDTYTDGVSIGWNKWWTAGSGQWKRSQRVGKIGGAKYDCAGEPENVDMRPKTCLV
;
A
#
# COMPACT_ATOMS: atom_id res chain seq x y z
N MET A 1 -1.86 72.93 -9.70
CA MET A 1 -1.71 72.11 -10.93
C MET A 1 -0.42 71.32 -10.86
N ARG A 2 -0.51 70.00 -10.64
CA ARG A 2 0.30 68.94 -11.27
C ARG A 2 -0.16 67.61 -10.65
N ARG A 3 -0.72 66.76 -11.52
CA ARG A 3 -1.27 65.43 -11.23
C ARG A 3 -0.14 64.42 -11.07
N PRO A 4 -0.41 63.27 -10.41
CA PRO A 4 0.61 62.27 -10.08
C PRO A 4 0.97 61.42 -11.29
N VAL A 5 2.22 60.95 -11.35
CA VAL A 5 2.60 59.81 -12.21
C VAL A 5 2.80 58.62 -11.27
N SER A 6 1.73 57.86 -11.06
CA SER A 6 1.85 56.51 -10.50
C SER A 6 2.52 55.63 -11.54
N LEU A 7 3.67 55.07 -11.19
CA LEU A 7 4.28 53.99 -11.95
C LEU A 7 3.45 52.73 -11.68
N THR A 8 2.47 52.45 -12.53
CA THR A 8 1.74 51.19 -12.50
C THR A 8 2.67 50.09 -12.99
N VAL A 9 3.26 49.34 -12.06
CA VAL A 9 3.87 48.04 -12.38
C VAL A 9 2.74 47.10 -12.72
N LEU A 10 2.56 46.85 -14.02
CA LEU A 10 1.64 45.85 -14.53
C LEU A 10 2.22 44.46 -14.15
N ALA A 11 1.78 43.91 -13.03
CA ALA A 11 2.02 42.52 -12.71
C ALA A 11 1.23 41.68 -13.72
N VAL A 12 1.91 41.19 -14.75
CA VAL A 12 1.37 40.15 -15.63
C VAL A 12 1.20 38.92 -14.74
N LEU A 13 -0.04 38.67 -14.33
CA LEU A 13 -0.45 37.42 -13.72
C LEU A 13 -0.30 36.35 -14.81
N ALA A 14 0.88 35.72 -14.89
CA ALA A 14 1.06 34.51 -15.66
C ALA A 14 0.21 33.44 -14.99
N ALA A 15 -1.04 33.32 -15.45
CA ALA A 15 -1.87 32.16 -15.18
C ALA A 15 -1.18 30.97 -15.85
N PHE A 16 -0.28 30.32 -15.12
CA PHE A 16 0.09 28.95 -15.43
C PHE A 16 -1.22 28.16 -15.39
N PRO A 17 -1.62 27.48 -16.49
CA PRO A 17 -2.62 26.44 -16.33
C PRO A 17 -2.01 25.48 -15.32
N ALA A 18 -2.62 25.43 -14.12
CA ALA A 18 -2.47 24.26 -13.29
C ALA A 18 -2.83 23.11 -14.21
N LEU A 19 -1.85 22.27 -14.54
CA LEU A 19 -2.13 20.91 -14.95
C LEU A 19 -2.85 20.31 -13.75
N SER A 20 -4.17 20.48 -13.71
CA SER A 20 -5.02 19.54 -13.05
C SER A 20 -4.65 18.22 -13.71
N SER A 21 -3.87 17.41 -13.00
CA SER A 21 -4.01 15.98 -13.18
C SER A 21 -5.43 15.68 -12.73
N ALA A 22 -6.37 15.87 -13.65
CA ALA A 22 -7.59 15.10 -13.65
C ALA A 22 -7.09 13.67 -13.70
N TYR A 23 -7.08 13.01 -12.55
CA TYR A 23 -7.23 11.57 -12.55
C TYR A 23 -8.51 11.34 -13.35
N VAL A 24 -8.35 10.88 -14.59
CA VAL A 24 -9.43 10.23 -15.29
C VAL A 24 -9.78 9.08 -14.36
N GLY A 25 -10.90 9.24 -13.65
CA GLY A 25 -11.53 8.15 -12.96
C GLY A 25 -11.68 7.04 -13.98
N VAL A 26 -10.84 6.02 -13.85
CA VAL A 26 -11.09 4.72 -14.44
C VAL A 26 -12.42 4.30 -13.81
N ASN A 27 -13.52 4.54 -14.52
CA ASN A 27 -14.72 3.72 -14.44
C ASN A 27 -14.38 2.34 -15.02
N ASP A 28 -13.31 1.73 -14.51
CA ASP A 28 -12.95 0.36 -14.74
C ASP A 28 -13.59 -0.43 -13.60
N THR A 29 -14.49 -1.33 -13.97
CA THR A 29 -15.42 -2.04 -13.07
C THR A 29 -14.76 -3.23 -12.37
N CYS A 30 -13.43 -3.21 -12.25
CA CYS A 30 -12.74 -4.08 -11.31
C CYS A 30 -12.64 -3.34 -9.97
N PRO A 31 -13.49 -3.64 -8.97
CA PRO A 31 -13.18 -3.23 -7.61
C PRO A 31 -11.79 -3.80 -7.30
N TRP A 32 -10.83 -2.92 -7.01
CA TRP A 32 -9.68 -3.33 -6.23
C TRP A 32 -10.25 -4.05 -5.00
N PRO A 33 -9.84 -5.29 -4.70
CA PRO A 33 -10.37 -5.99 -3.54
C PRO A 33 -10.10 -5.08 -2.34
N THR A 34 -11.17 -4.64 -1.68
CA THR A 34 -11.09 -3.84 -0.47
C THR A 34 -10.16 -4.59 0.49
N PRO A 35 -8.99 -4.03 0.86
CA PRO A 35 -8.10 -4.70 1.78
C PRO A 35 -8.87 -4.95 3.07
N TYR A 36 -8.90 -6.21 3.47
CA TYR A 36 -9.52 -6.64 4.71
C TYR A 36 -8.57 -6.36 5.88
N PRO A 37 -9.09 -6.04 7.07
CA PRO A 37 -8.25 -5.92 8.24
C PRO A 37 -7.54 -7.25 8.47
N PRO A 38 -6.22 -7.28 8.70
CA PRO A 38 -5.55 -8.52 9.00
C PRO A 38 -6.11 -9.15 10.29
N PRO A 39 -6.04 -10.47 10.44
CA PRO A 39 -6.35 -11.13 11.70
C PRO A 39 -5.62 -10.47 12.88
N GLY A 40 -6.35 -10.14 13.94
CA GLY A 40 -5.79 -9.47 15.12
C GLY A 40 -5.68 -7.94 15.03
N ALA A 41 -6.13 -7.31 13.94
CA ALA A 41 -6.19 -5.86 13.83
C ALA A 41 -7.06 -5.25 14.96
N PRO A 42 -6.56 -4.22 15.67
CA PRO A 42 -7.32 -3.54 16.70
C PRO A 42 -8.47 -2.72 16.09
N TRP A 43 -9.56 -2.59 16.83
CA TRP A 43 -10.77 -1.87 16.41
C TRP A 43 -10.65 -0.41 16.85
N ALA A 44 -10.44 0.48 15.88
CA ALA A 44 -10.25 1.92 16.10
C ALA A 44 -9.37 2.27 17.31
N SER A 45 -8.32 1.48 17.52
CA SER A 45 -7.38 1.57 18.62
C SER A 45 -6.01 1.06 18.13
N VAL A 46 -4.99 1.16 18.97
CA VAL A 46 -3.63 0.69 18.66
C VAL A 46 -3.26 -0.37 19.68
N ASN A 47 -2.74 -1.52 19.24
CA ASN A 47 -2.22 -2.52 20.17
C ASN A 47 -0.87 -2.06 20.72
N ASN A 48 -0.61 -2.36 21.99
CA ASN A 48 0.63 -2.00 22.68
C ASN A 48 1.06 -0.51 22.46
N PRO A 49 0.18 0.47 22.73
CA PRO A 49 0.41 1.86 22.35
C PRO A 49 1.50 2.57 23.18
N GLY A 50 1.74 2.11 24.42
CA GLY A 50 2.84 2.58 25.29
C GLY A 50 4.01 1.60 25.36
N PHE A 51 4.06 0.60 24.49
CA PHE A 51 5.16 -0.37 24.40
C PHE A 51 5.46 -1.24 25.66
N GLU A 52 4.57 -1.25 26.64
CA GLU A 52 4.71 -2.05 27.88
C GLU A 52 4.36 -3.54 27.71
N ALA A 53 3.78 -3.96 26.58
CA ALA A 53 3.39 -5.37 26.35
C ALA A 53 4.51 -6.25 25.77
N GLY A 54 5.77 -5.83 25.97
CA GLY A 54 6.98 -6.55 25.55
C GLY A 54 7.34 -6.38 24.07
N PHE A 55 8.47 -7.00 23.70
CA PHE A 55 9.10 -6.87 22.38
C PHE A 55 9.53 -8.23 21.84
N THR A 56 9.52 -8.35 20.51
CA THR A 56 10.10 -9.49 19.78
C THR A 56 11.05 -8.95 18.71
N GLY A 57 12.32 -9.36 18.72
CA GLY A 57 13.33 -8.86 17.78
C GLY A 57 13.56 -7.34 17.87
N GLY A 58 13.28 -6.73 19.03
CA GLY A 58 13.37 -5.28 19.24
C GLY A 58 12.18 -4.47 18.72
N VAL A 59 11.16 -5.12 18.14
CA VAL A 59 9.90 -4.48 17.74
C VAL A 59 8.86 -4.70 18.83
N GLY A 60 8.12 -3.65 19.20
CA GLY A 60 7.02 -3.76 20.16
C GLY A 60 6.01 -4.82 19.71
N ASN A 61 5.60 -5.70 20.61
CA ASN A 61 4.66 -6.78 20.27
C ASN A 61 3.39 -6.21 19.62
N GLN A 62 2.85 -6.91 18.62
CA GLN A 62 1.73 -6.50 17.76
C GLN A 62 2.03 -5.39 16.74
N TRP A 63 3.26 -4.88 16.69
CA TRP A 63 3.74 -4.03 15.60
C TRP A 63 4.55 -4.84 14.58
N ILE A 64 4.60 -4.36 13.35
CA ILE A 64 5.45 -4.91 12.29
C ILE A 64 6.60 -3.94 12.05
N GLY A 65 7.84 -4.40 12.17
CA GLY A 65 9.03 -3.62 11.88
C GLY A 65 9.50 -3.77 10.44
N TRP A 66 10.04 -2.70 9.88
CA TRP A 66 10.67 -2.68 8.56
C TRP A 66 11.88 -1.74 8.57
N LYS A 67 12.76 -1.93 7.60
CA LYS A 67 13.88 -1.03 7.32
C LYS A 67 14.29 -1.15 5.86
N ASP A 68 14.87 -0.09 5.34
CA ASP A 68 15.51 -0.12 4.04
C ASP A 68 16.76 -1.00 4.06
N ALA A 69 17.07 -1.57 2.89
CA ALA A 69 18.26 -2.39 2.70
C ALA A 69 19.57 -1.61 2.94
N GLY A 70 19.56 -0.29 2.75
CA GLY A 70 20.72 0.56 2.97
C GLY A 70 21.02 0.90 4.43
N LEU A 71 20.20 0.41 5.39
CA LEU A 71 20.52 0.48 6.81
C LEU A 71 21.15 -0.84 7.29
N PRO A 72 22.47 -0.87 7.58
CA PRO A 72 23.14 -2.08 8.01
C PRO A 72 22.74 -2.51 9.43
N GLY A 73 22.88 -3.81 9.76
CA GLY A 73 22.70 -4.30 11.12
C GLY A 73 21.27 -4.22 11.68
N GLN A 74 21.14 -4.32 13.00
CA GLN A 74 19.85 -4.24 13.70
C GLN A 74 19.51 -2.79 14.02
N VAL A 75 18.28 -2.38 13.72
CA VAL A 75 17.79 -1.00 13.94
C VAL A 75 16.69 -0.91 15.00
N HIS A 76 15.88 -1.94 15.19
CA HIS A 76 14.80 -1.97 16.19
C HIS A 76 15.29 -2.50 17.53
N TYR A 77 14.94 -1.81 18.61
CA TYR A 77 15.30 -2.17 19.99
C TYR A 77 14.17 -1.84 20.97
N ASP A 78 14.12 -2.60 22.07
CA ASP A 78 13.42 -2.20 23.29
C ASP A 78 14.15 -1.02 23.93
N GLY A 79 13.47 0.12 24.02
CA GLY A 79 13.98 1.36 24.59
C GLY A 79 13.73 1.47 26.08
N THR A 80 14.70 1.09 26.90
CA THR A 80 14.65 1.29 28.36
C THR A 80 15.45 2.50 28.83
N ASP A 81 16.21 3.13 27.94
CA ASP A 81 17.10 4.26 28.23
C ASP A 81 16.44 5.64 28.02
N ARG A 82 15.31 5.67 27.30
CA ARG A 82 14.50 6.87 27.12
C ARG A 82 13.04 6.47 27.02
N VAL A 83 12.27 6.82 28.03
CA VAL A 83 10.86 6.45 28.17
C VAL A 83 10.08 7.72 28.50
N HIS A 84 8.93 7.92 27.86
CA HIS A 84 8.03 9.02 28.16
C HIS A 84 7.06 8.61 29.28
N GLU A 85 6.54 7.38 29.21
CA GLU A 85 5.63 6.81 30.20
C GLU A 85 5.91 5.31 30.39
N GLY A 86 5.79 4.79 31.61
CA GLY A 86 6.05 3.37 31.88
C GLY A 86 7.55 3.05 32.00
N SER A 87 7.94 1.89 31.49
CA SER A 87 9.31 1.35 31.57
C SER A 87 9.97 1.14 30.20
N HIS A 88 9.19 1.23 29.12
CA HIS A 88 9.62 0.87 27.78
C HIS A 88 9.17 1.92 26.75
N SER A 89 9.89 1.97 25.62
CA SER A 89 9.50 2.72 24.43
C SER A 89 10.01 2.00 23.18
N GLN A 90 9.44 2.29 22.01
CA GLN A 90 10.05 1.78 20.77
C GLN A 90 11.29 2.61 20.44
N LYS A 91 12.46 1.98 20.46
CA LYS A 91 13.71 2.60 20.03
C LYS A 91 14.09 2.18 18.61
N LEU A 92 14.52 3.15 17.82
CA LEU A 92 15.23 2.93 16.57
C LEU A 92 16.67 3.46 16.73
N VAL A 93 17.65 2.60 16.54
CA VAL A 93 19.05 3.00 16.35
C VAL A 93 19.29 3.08 14.85
N MET A 94 19.54 4.29 14.36
CA MET A 94 19.67 4.55 12.94
C MET A 94 21.17 4.62 12.60
N PRO A 95 21.75 3.54 12.03
CA PRO A 95 23.17 3.51 11.68
C PRO A 95 23.50 4.50 10.56
N THR A 96 24.78 4.64 10.24
CA THR A 96 25.19 5.29 9.00
C THR A 96 24.64 4.51 7.81
N PRO A 97 23.77 5.14 6.99
CA PRO A 97 23.23 4.46 5.83
C PRO A 97 24.28 4.33 4.72
N THR A 98 24.07 3.39 3.80
CA THR A 98 24.92 3.22 2.61
C THR A 98 24.57 4.18 1.46
N SER A 99 23.42 4.84 1.55
CA SER A 99 22.89 5.80 0.58
C SER A 99 22.09 6.89 1.29
N ASP A 100 21.70 7.94 0.57
CA ASP A 100 20.85 9.00 1.12
C ASP A 100 19.42 8.49 1.39
N TYR A 101 18.70 9.21 2.25
CA TYR A 101 17.27 9.00 2.55
C TYR A 101 16.89 7.55 2.86
N GLN A 102 17.59 6.95 3.82
CA GLN A 102 17.25 5.60 4.27
C GLN A 102 16.37 5.65 5.51
N GLU A 103 15.42 4.74 5.57
CA GLU A 103 14.34 4.76 6.54
C GLU A 103 14.15 3.43 7.25
N ALA A 104 13.65 3.51 8.47
CA ALA A 104 13.18 2.36 9.21
C ALA A 104 12.01 2.78 10.10
N GLY A 105 11.14 1.82 10.38
CA GLY A 105 9.95 2.12 11.16
C GLY A 105 9.24 0.89 11.66
N ILE A 106 8.11 1.15 12.29
CA ILE A 106 7.13 0.17 12.72
C ILE A 106 5.74 0.63 12.27
N TYR A 107 4.84 -0.31 12.02
CA TYR A 107 3.46 0.00 11.66
C TYR A 107 2.46 -1.02 12.19
N GLN A 108 1.19 -0.62 12.21
CA GLN A 108 0.04 -1.48 12.47
C GLN A 108 -1.09 -1.14 11.50
N ARG A 109 -1.83 -2.16 11.08
CA ARG A 109 -3.10 -1.99 10.38
C ARG A 109 -4.25 -2.06 11.36
N LEU A 110 -5.18 -1.12 11.25
CA LEU A 110 -6.27 -0.88 12.18
C LEU A 110 -7.60 -1.10 11.45
N TYR A 111 -8.58 -1.68 12.14
CA TYR A 111 -9.94 -1.77 11.63
C TYR A 111 -10.69 -0.46 11.94
N VAL A 112 -11.25 0.18 10.91
CA VAL A 112 -11.86 1.51 11.00
C VAL A 112 -13.14 1.60 10.18
N VAL A 113 -13.92 2.65 10.41
CA VAL A 113 -15.14 2.95 9.67
C VAL A 113 -14.78 3.82 8.45
N PRO A 114 -15.03 3.35 7.21
CA PRO A 114 -14.79 4.15 6.02
C PRO A 114 -15.57 5.47 6.07
N GLY A 115 -14.92 6.56 5.66
CA GLY A 115 -15.51 7.89 5.66
C GLY A 115 -15.47 8.62 7.01
N GLU A 116 -15.02 7.96 8.09
CA GLU A 116 -14.86 8.63 9.38
C GLU A 116 -13.47 9.25 9.55
N THR A 117 -13.38 10.23 10.46
CA THR A 117 -12.13 10.94 10.75
C THR A 117 -11.44 10.36 11.98
N TYR A 118 -10.14 10.11 11.83
CA TYR A 118 -9.30 9.55 12.88
C TYR A 118 -8.12 10.48 13.17
N THR A 119 -7.75 10.57 14.45
CA THR A 119 -6.58 11.33 14.91
C THR A 119 -5.67 10.44 15.73
N ALA A 120 -4.39 10.46 15.37
CA ALA A 120 -3.32 9.80 16.11
C ALA A 120 -2.38 10.84 16.72
N THR A 121 -1.83 10.54 17.89
CA THR A 121 -0.66 11.25 18.42
C THR A 121 0.39 10.29 18.93
N VAL A 122 1.65 10.72 18.98
CA VAL A 122 2.77 9.95 19.55
C VAL A 122 3.79 10.91 20.15
N ARG A 123 4.46 10.48 21.22
CA ARG A 123 5.63 11.17 21.78
C ARG A 123 6.88 10.70 21.08
N VAL A 124 7.69 11.64 20.62
CA VAL A 124 8.90 11.39 19.84
C VAL A 124 10.08 12.08 20.50
N TYR A 125 11.17 11.35 20.71
CA TYR A 125 12.46 11.91 21.14
C TYR A 125 13.51 11.59 20.08
N LEU A 126 14.25 12.59 19.62
CA LEU A 126 15.35 12.42 18.69
C LEU A 126 16.68 12.74 19.37
N GLN A 127 17.69 11.90 19.13
CA GLN A 127 19.07 12.11 19.55
C GLN A 127 20.02 11.94 18.38
N ILE A 128 20.93 12.90 18.23
CA ILE A 128 22.02 12.89 17.26
C ILE A 128 23.23 13.55 17.93
N ASP A 129 24.43 13.02 17.69
CA ASP A 129 25.66 13.68 18.06
C ASP A 129 25.96 14.86 17.12
N ASN A 130 26.37 15.98 17.74
CA ASN A 130 26.74 17.23 17.07
C ASN A 130 25.69 17.74 16.05
N PRO A 131 24.49 18.19 16.47
CA PRO A 131 23.35 18.45 15.58
C PRO A 131 23.60 19.60 14.57
N ASP A 132 24.23 19.31 13.43
CA ASP A 132 24.50 20.27 12.36
C ASP A 132 23.35 20.33 11.33
N GLY A 133 22.11 20.15 11.80
CA GLY A 133 20.89 20.17 10.99
C GLY A 133 20.43 18.78 10.49
N TRP A 134 19.10 18.67 10.40
CA TRP A 134 18.18 17.77 9.64
C TRP A 134 18.59 16.35 9.21
N ASP A 135 19.70 15.78 9.66
CA ASP A 135 20.21 14.48 9.22
C ASP A 135 19.41 13.29 9.77
N LEU A 136 18.69 13.53 10.87
CA LEU A 136 17.73 12.59 11.45
C LEU A 136 16.38 13.27 11.58
N LEU A 137 15.35 12.63 11.05
CA LEU A 137 13.95 13.02 11.21
C LEU A 137 13.15 11.83 11.74
N ALA A 138 12.02 12.13 12.36
CA ALA A 138 11.06 11.13 12.81
C ALA A 138 9.65 11.55 12.38
N PHE A 139 8.78 10.58 12.15
CA PHE A 139 7.46 10.83 11.61
C PHE A 139 6.39 9.95 12.27
N LEU A 140 5.21 10.53 12.42
CA LEU A 140 3.94 9.82 12.59
C LEU A 140 3.19 9.87 11.26
N GLY A 141 2.70 8.72 10.78
CA GLY A 141 1.95 8.60 9.55
C GLY A 141 0.61 7.93 9.77
N LEU A 142 -0.42 8.41 9.05
CA LEU A 142 -1.69 7.70 8.87
C LEU A 142 -1.98 7.51 7.38
N ASP A 143 -2.07 6.26 6.94
CA ASP A 143 -2.50 5.90 5.59
C ASP A 143 -4.01 5.59 5.58
N PRO A 144 -4.84 6.41 4.90
CA PRO A 144 -6.27 6.19 4.84
C PRO A 144 -6.70 4.99 3.99
N TYR A 145 -5.78 4.38 3.23
CA TYR A 145 -6.04 3.20 2.38
C TYR A 145 -5.61 1.87 3.01
N GLY A 146 -4.93 1.91 4.16
CA GLY A 146 -4.59 0.69 4.90
C GLY A 146 -3.58 -0.22 4.21
N LEU A 147 -2.67 0.33 3.41
CA LEU A 147 -1.63 -0.45 2.74
C LEU A 147 -0.78 -1.20 3.77
N ASP A 148 -0.36 -2.42 3.42
CA ASP A 148 0.44 -3.29 4.27
C ASP A 148 1.94 -2.94 4.29
N SER A 149 2.23 -1.67 4.08
CA SER A 149 3.56 -1.06 4.16
C SER A 149 3.57 0.02 5.23
N GLY A 150 4.64 0.09 6.01
CA GLY A 150 4.85 1.20 6.94
C GLY A 150 5.27 2.51 6.26
N ASP A 151 5.50 2.50 4.94
CA ASP A 151 5.85 3.67 4.15
C ASP A 151 5.12 3.67 2.80
N SER A 152 4.08 4.51 2.68
CA SER A 152 3.30 4.62 1.45
C SER A 152 3.15 6.07 1.00
N SER A 153 2.99 6.28 -0.30
CA SER A 153 2.78 7.61 -0.89
C SER A 153 1.45 8.25 -0.49
N SER A 154 0.47 7.46 -0.03
CA SER A 154 -0.82 7.94 0.45
C SER A 154 -0.81 8.32 1.94
N THR A 155 0.26 8.00 2.67
CA THR A 155 0.36 8.29 4.09
C THR A 155 0.45 9.79 4.34
N ALA A 156 -0.42 10.31 5.21
CA ALA A 156 -0.31 11.66 5.73
C ALA A 156 0.73 11.69 6.86
N TRP A 157 1.90 12.26 6.57
CA TRP A 157 3.04 12.33 7.49
C TRP A 157 3.07 13.62 8.31
N THR A 158 3.39 13.48 9.59
CA THR A 158 3.74 14.58 10.50
C THR A 158 5.17 14.42 10.96
N GLU A 159 6.03 15.38 10.60
CA GLU A 159 7.45 15.37 10.92
C GLU A 159 7.76 15.91 12.32
N VAL A 160 8.75 15.31 12.97
CA VAL A 160 9.45 15.84 14.14
C VAL A 160 10.95 15.88 13.84
N SER A 161 11.52 17.08 13.98
CA SER A 161 12.92 17.38 13.67
C SER A 161 13.66 18.07 14.81
N THR A 162 13.03 18.19 15.98
CA THR A 162 13.65 18.80 17.16
C THR A 162 14.33 17.74 18.03
N TYR A 163 15.62 17.94 18.29
CA TYR A 163 16.45 17.03 19.08
C TYR A 163 16.40 17.30 20.59
N GLY A 164 16.73 16.28 21.39
CA GLY A 164 17.04 16.42 22.81
C GLY A 164 15.84 16.57 23.75
N GLN A 165 14.61 16.48 23.25
CA GLN A 165 13.39 16.61 24.04
C GLN A 165 12.22 15.82 23.45
N TRP A 166 11.26 15.45 24.29
CA TRP A 166 10.01 14.84 23.85
C TRP A 166 9.14 15.87 23.11
N ARG A 167 8.67 15.51 21.93
CA ARG A 167 7.72 16.26 21.11
C ARG A 167 6.50 15.41 20.80
N THR A 168 5.36 16.05 20.60
CA THR A 168 4.17 15.35 20.10
C THR A 168 4.09 15.54 18.59
N ALA A 169 3.95 14.44 17.87
CA ALA A 169 3.43 14.45 16.50
C ALA A 169 1.93 14.15 16.54
N THR A 170 1.16 14.82 15.69
CA THR A 170 -0.29 14.62 15.56
C THR A 170 -0.66 14.54 14.09
N ALA A 171 -1.31 13.45 13.69
CA ALA A 171 -1.83 13.26 12.33
C ALA A 171 -3.34 13.02 12.37
N THR A 172 -4.06 13.61 11.42
CA THR A 172 -5.51 13.47 11.28
C THR A 172 -5.85 13.18 9.82
N VAL A 173 -6.61 12.11 9.58
CA VAL A 173 -7.06 11.73 8.23
C VAL A 173 -8.49 11.19 8.26
N LYS A 174 -9.13 11.18 7.08
CA LYS A 174 -10.40 10.51 6.86
C LYS A 174 -10.14 9.12 6.28
N ALA A 175 -10.64 8.06 6.90
CA ALA A 175 -10.52 6.70 6.39
C ALA A 175 -11.18 6.59 5.01
N VAL A 176 -10.49 5.98 4.04
CA VAL A 176 -11.07 5.72 2.70
C VAL A 176 -11.58 4.29 2.62
N LEU A 177 -10.87 3.36 3.26
CA LEU A 177 -11.17 1.94 3.30
C LEU A 177 -11.43 1.50 4.75
N PRO A 178 -11.98 0.29 4.98
CA PRO A 178 -12.22 -0.21 6.34
C PRO A 178 -10.91 -0.56 7.08
N VAL A 179 -9.76 -0.33 6.45
CA VAL A 179 -8.44 -0.50 7.04
C VAL A 179 -7.67 0.80 6.92
N MET A 180 -6.97 1.15 7.99
CA MET A 180 -5.99 2.22 8.01
C MET A 180 -4.65 1.67 8.50
N THR A 181 -3.56 2.32 8.09
CA THR A 181 -2.23 2.00 8.61
C THR A 181 -1.72 3.18 9.43
N ILE A 182 -1.31 2.90 10.67
CA ILE A 182 -0.53 3.85 11.48
C ILE A 182 0.94 3.46 11.40
N SER A 183 1.79 4.44 11.12
CA SER A 183 3.22 4.23 10.92
C SER A 183 4.04 5.19 11.77
N LEU A 184 5.10 4.67 12.37
CA LEU A 184 6.12 5.43 13.08
C LEU A 184 7.45 5.15 12.39
N LYS A 185 8.13 6.18 11.88
CA LYS A 185 9.40 5.97 11.17
C LYS A 185 10.44 7.04 11.48
N ALA A 186 11.69 6.68 11.25
CA ALA A 186 12.81 7.61 11.25
C ALA A 186 13.51 7.59 9.89
N THR A 187 13.99 8.76 9.45
CA THR A 187 14.71 8.93 8.18
C THR A 187 16.11 9.47 8.46
N ARG A 188 17.12 8.77 7.93
CA ARG A 188 18.50 9.23 7.81
C ARG A 188 18.69 9.87 6.45
N LYS A 189 18.93 11.18 6.41
CA LYS A 189 19.09 11.87 5.12
C LYS A 189 20.42 11.55 4.45
N TYR A 190 21.52 11.46 5.21
CA TYR A 190 22.86 11.35 4.63
C TYR A 190 23.70 10.21 5.23
N PRO A 191 24.65 9.63 4.47
CA PRO A 191 25.60 8.61 4.91
C PRO A 191 26.72 9.22 5.75
N ARG A 192 26.36 9.87 6.85
CA ARG A 192 27.31 10.48 7.81
C ARG A 192 27.51 9.58 9.02
N TYR A 193 28.75 9.51 9.50
CA TYR A 193 29.08 8.77 10.71
C TYR A 193 28.63 9.55 11.95
N ARG A 194 27.52 9.10 12.55
CA ARG A 194 26.82 9.75 13.66
C ARG A 194 26.09 8.71 14.51
N ASP A 195 26.06 8.90 15.82
CA ASP A 195 25.20 8.13 16.72
C ASP A 195 23.81 8.73 16.71
N THR A 196 22.88 8.09 16.01
CA THR A 196 21.53 8.61 15.82
C THR A 196 20.46 7.63 16.30
N LYS A 197 19.56 8.13 17.13
CA LYS A 197 18.54 7.34 17.81
C LYS A 197 17.22 8.10 17.86
N VAL A 198 16.13 7.36 17.70
CA VAL A 198 14.77 7.87 17.86
C VAL A 198 14.02 6.97 18.83
N TRP A 199 13.21 7.56 19.69
CA TRP A 199 12.28 6.84 20.55
C TRP A 199 10.86 7.31 20.30
N PHE A 200 9.93 6.36 20.25
CA PHE A 200 8.50 6.59 20.15
C PHE A 200 7.80 6.01 21.37
N ASP A 201 6.84 6.74 21.91
CA ASP A 201 6.10 6.32 23.10
C ASP A 201 4.72 6.99 23.19
N SER A 202 3.85 6.49 24.07
CA SER A 202 2.52 7.01 24.37
C SER A 202 1.70 7.30 23.10
N VAL A 203 1.56 6.30 22.22
CA VAL A 203 0.70 6.42 21.04
C VAL A 203 -0.75 6.55 21.49
N THR A 204 -1.47 7.49 20.92
CA THR A 204 -2.93 7.56 21.06
C THR A 204 -3.56 7.52 19.69
N PHE A 205 -4.73 6.90 19.60
CA PHE A 205 -5.52 6.84 18.39
C PHE A 205 -6.99 6.96 18.78
N SER A 206 -7.72 7.83 18.08
CA SER A 206 -9.10 8.14 18.41
C SER A 206 -9.92 8.37 17.16
N GLY A 207 -11.17 7.95 17.22
CA GLY A 207 -12.19 8.08 16.19
C GLY A 207 -13.32 7.09 16.47
N PRO A 208 -14.32 7.01 15.59
CA PRO A 208 -15.44 6.08 15.75
C PRO A 208 -14.97 4.62 15.74
N VAL A 209 -15.55 3.80 16.62
CA VAL A 209 -15.26 2.37 16.69
C VAL A 209 -16.22 1.63 15.77
N PRO A 210 -15.75 0.74 14.87
CA PRO A 210 -16.62 -0.15 14.13
C PRO A 210 -17.54 -0.94 15.06
N THR A 211 -18.80 -1.12 14.68
CA THR A 211 -19.76 -1.94 15.46
C THR A 211 -20.02 -3.29 14.82
N ASP A 212 -19.84 -3.38 13.52
CA ASP A 212 -20.01 -4.60 12.75
C ASP A 212 -18.67 -5.34 12.65
N PRO A 213 -18.68 -6.69 12.61
CA PRO A 213 -17.47 -7.43 12.31
C PRO A 213 -16.91 -6.98 10.95
N PRO A 214 -15.58 -7.04 10.78
CA PRO A 214 -14.99 -6.75 9.49
C PRO A 214 -15.65 -7.63 8.43
N PRO A 215 -15.91 -7.09 7.22
CA PRO A 215 -16.50 -7.90 6.17
C PRO A 215 -15.62 -9.15 6.03
N THR A 216 -16.22 -10.34 6.18
CA THR A 216 -15.49 -11.58 5.95
C THR A 216 -15.07 -11.62 4.49
N SER A 217 -13.97 -12.33 4.16
CA SER A 217 -13.72 -12.70 2.77
C SER A 217 -15.03 -13.25 2.21
N GLU A 218 -15.51 -12.69 1.09
CA GLU A 218 -16.67 -13.27 0.40
C GLU A 218 -16.38 -14.77 0.23
N PRO A 219 -17.29 -15.68 0.62
CA PRO A 219 -17.03 -17.11 0.47
C PRO A 219 -16.68 -17.37 -0.98
N ASP A 220 -15.59 -18.11 -1.21
CA ASP A 220 -15.21 -18.50 -2.57
C ASP A 220 -16.46 -19.07 -3.26
N PRO A 221 -16.80 -18.59 -4.47
CA PRO A 221 -17.93 -19.14 -5.20
C PRO A 221 -17.74 -20.66 -5.28
N VAL A 222 -18.78 -21.44 -4.94
CA VAL A 222 -18.77 -22.91 -4.94
C VAL A 222 -17.99 -23.40 -6.15
N ASP A 223 -16.95 -24.21 -5.91
CA ASP A 223 -16.10 -24.69 -6.98
C ASP A 223 -16.98 -25.38 -8.03
N PRO A 224 -17.12 -24.79 -9.22
CA PRO A 224 -17.89 -25.38 -10.31
C PRO A 224 -17.38 -26.75 -10.76
N GLU A 225 -16.11 -27.07 -10.52
CA GLU A 225 -15.55 -28.38 -10.84
C GLU A 225 -16.19 -29.49 -10.00
N SER A 226 -16.73 -29.15 -8.82
CA SER A 226 -17.56 -30.07 -8.02
C SER A 226 -18.90 -30.41 -8.69
N LEU A 227 -19.32 -29.65 -9.71
CA LEU A 227 -20.53 -29.86 -10.50
C LEU A 227 -20.24 -30.44 -11.90
N ILE A 228 -18.97 -30.57 -12.29
CA ILE A 228 -18.59 -31.16 -13.57
C ILE A 228 -18.57 -32.69 -13.40
N PRO A 229 -19.39 -33.45 -14.15
CA PRO A 229 -19.30 -34.91 -14.13
C PRO A 229 -17.91 -35.36 -14.54
N ALA A 230 -17.30 -36.27 -13.77
CA ALA A 230 -16.01 -36.85 -14.13
C ALA A 230 -16.09 -37.50 -15.51
N THR A 231 -15.28 -37.02 -16.45
CA THR A 231 -15.16 -37.60 -17.80
C THR A 231 -13.95 -38.54 -17.79
N LEU A 232 -14.21 -39.85 -17.75
CA LEU A 232 -13.19 -40.90 -17.60
C LEU A 232 -12.69 -41.48 -18.95
N GLU A 233 -12.94 -40.80 -20.06
CA GLU A 233 -12.57 -41.26 -21.40
C GLU A 233 -11.24 -40.65 -21.87
N PRO A 234 -10.42 -41.36 -22.67
CA PRO A 234 -9.02 -41.01 -22.96
C PRO A 234 -8.83 -39.79 -23.88
N ASN A 235 -9.89 -39.19 -24.43
CA ASN A 235 -9.79 -37.98 -25.24
C ASN A 235 -10.96 -37.02 -24.94
N LEU A 236 -10.66 -35.90 -24.29
CA LEU A 236 -11.64 -34.94 -23.77
C LEU A 236 -12.17 -33.95 -24.82
N VAL A 237 -11.72 -34.07 -26.07
CA VAL A 237 -12.04 -33.17 -27.18
C VAL A 237 -12.81 -33.94 -28.24
N ALA A 238 -14.01 -33.44 -28.62
CA ALA A 238 -14.78 -33.98 -29.72
C ALA A 238 -14.12 -33.65 -31.07
N ASN A 239 -14.03 -34.63 -31.97
CA ASN A 239 -13.32 -34.56 -33.26
C ASN A 239 -11.95 -33.84 -33.18
N PRO A 240 -10.96 -34.41 -32.46
CA PRO A 240 -9.65 -33.78 -32.27
C PRO A 240 -8.78 -33.84 -33.54
N SER A 241 -9.10 -34.73 -34.48
CA SER A 241 -8.39 -34.90 -35.75
C SER A 241 -8.87 -33.94 -36.84
N PHE A 242 -10.03 -33.30 -36.67
CA PHE A 242 -10.65 -32.44 -37.69
C PHE A 242 -11.04 -33.13 -39.00
N GLU A 243 -11.07 -34.46 -39.01
CA GLU A 243 -11.37 -35.26 -40.22
C GLU A 243 -12.88 -35.49 -40.42
N ASP A 244 -13.71 -35.25 -39.40
CA ASP A 244 -15.16 -35.32 -39.55
C ASP A 244 -15.75 -34.11 -40.32
N THR A 245 -17.02 -34.23 -40.69
CA THR A 245 -17.78 -33.25 -41.48
C THR A 245 -17.78 -31.84 -40.89
N TYR A 246 -17.70 -30.85 -41.78
CA TYR A 246 -17.82 -29.43 -41.45
C TYR A 246 -19.21 -28.90 -41.83
N THR A 247 -19.79 -28.08 -40.96
CA THR A 247 -21.03 -27.35 -41.21
C THR A 247 -20.78 -25.86 -40.96
N ASP A 248 -21.20 -25.00 -41.89
CA ASP A 248 -20.99 -23.53 -41.81
C ASP A 248 -19.54 -23.09 -41.53
N GLY A 249 -18.60 -23.90 -42.02
CA GLY A 249 -17.16 -23.68 -41.88
C GLY A 249 -16.57 -24.08 -40.52
N VAL A 250 -17.29 -24.87 -39.71
CA VAL A 250 -16.79 -25.44 -38.44
C VAL A 250 -16.97 -26.93 -38.40
N SER A 251 -15.93 -27.61 -37.90
CA SER A 251 -15.93 -29.04 -37.66
C SER A 251 -17.04 -29.41 -36.67
N ILE A 252 -17.73 -30.52 -36.93
CA ILE A 252 -18.67 -31.09 -35.96
C ILE A 252 -17.98 -31.29 -34.59
N GLY A 253 -18.70 -31.00 -33.51
CA GLY A 253 -18.14 -31.01 -32.14
C GLY A 253 -17.42 -29.72 -31.72
N TRP A 254 -17.21 -28.76 -32.62
CA TRP A 254 -16.57 -27.47 -32.34
C TRP A 254 -17.55 -26.29 -32.50
N ASN A 255 -17.32 -25.21 -31.74
CA ASN A 255 -18.13 -23.99 -31.81
C ASN A 255 -17.39 -22.87 -32.57
N LYS A 256 -18.10 -22.17 -33.46
CA LYS A 256 -17.62 -20.92 -34.08
C LYS A 256 -17.93 -19.74 -33.17
N TRP A 257 -16.99 -18.82 -33.08
CA TRP A 257 -17.16 -17.52 -32.42
C TRP A 257 -17.04 -16.46 -33.51
N TRP A 258 -18.17 -15.87 -33.91
CA TRP A 258 -18.18 -14.76 -34.86
C TRP A 258 -19.39 -13.88 -34.60
N THR A 259 -19.31 -13.09 -33.52
CA THR A 259 -19.97 -11.78 -33.45
C THR A 259 -19.30 -10.99 -32.32
N ALA A 260 -18.71 -9.84 -32.64
CA ALA A 260 -18.44 -8.83 -31.63
C ALA A 260 -19.79 -8.21 -31.24
N GLY A 261 -20.49 -8.84 -30.30
CA GLY A 261 -21.67 -8.23 -29.68
C GLY A 261 -21.24 -7.03 -28.83
N SER A 262 -22.07 -5.98 -28.81
CA SER A 262 -21.91 -4.87 -27.87
C SER A 262 -22.27 -5.35 -26.46
N GLY A 263 -21.27 -5.70 -25.66
CA GLY A 263 -21.39 -6.13 -24.28
C GLY A 263 -20.02 -6.31 -23.63
N GLN A 264 -19.96 -6.19 -22.31
CA GLN A 264 -18.73 -6.47 -21.55
C GLN A 264 -18.55 -7.99 -21.40
N TRP A 265 -17.43 -8.49 -21.90
CA TRP A 265 -17.05 -9.90 -21.75
C TRP A 265 -16.33 -10.11 -20.42
N LYS A 266 -16.80 -11.04 -19.59
CA LYS A 266 -16.03 -11.53 -18.44
C LYS A 266 -15.19 -12.72 -18.85
N ARG A 267 -13.89 -12.68 -18.54
CA ARG A 267 -12.94 -13.78 -18.71
C ARG A 267 -13.43 -15.01 -17.95
N SER A 268 -13.63 -16.13 -18.64
CA SER A 268 -13.71 -17.44 -17.99
C SER A 268 -12.29 -17.95 -17.75
N GLN A 269 -11.98 -18.36 -16.52
CA GLN A 269 -10.75 -19.08 -16.20
C GLN A 269 -10.88 -20.61 -16.45
N ARG A 270 -12.06 -21.10 -16.85
CA ARG A 270 -12.41 -22.54 -16.91
C ARG A 270 -12.13 -23.27 -18.22
N VAL A 271 -11.82 -22.57 -19.31
CA VAL A 271 -11.56 -23.23 -20.61
C VAL A 271 -10.14 -22.91 -21.03
N GLY A 272 -9.28 -23.93 -21.03
CA GLY A 272 -8.00 -23.87 -21.73
C GLY A 272 -8.27 -23.60 -23.20
N LYS A 273 -8.16 -22.34 -23.62
CA LYS A 273 -8.15 -21.99 -25.04
C LYS A 273 -6.81 -22.49 -25.61
N ILE A 274 -6.84 -23.41 -26.56
CA ILE A 274 -5.67 -23.62 -27.43
C ILE A 274 -5.62 -22.39 -28.36
N GLY A 275 -4.60 -21.55 -28.15
CA GLY A 275 -4.45 -20.23 -28.75
C GLY A 275 -4.59 -19.12 -27.69
N GLY A 276 -3.50 -18.86 -26.96
CA GLY A 276 -3.46 -17.83 -25.92
C GLY A 276 -2.88 -16.51 -26.42
N ALA A 277 -3.57 -15.41 -26.14
CA ALA A 277 -2.96 -14.07 -26.09
C ALA A 277 -2.75 -13.70 -24.61
N LYS A 278 -1.57 -13.14 -24.29
CA LYS A 278 -1.31 -12.51 -22.99
C LYS A 278 -1.80 -11.07 -23.07
N TYR A 279 -2.64 -10.66 -22.13
CA TYR A 279 -2.91 -9.24 -21.88
C TYR A 279 -2.12 -8.89 -20.62
N ASP A 280 -1.13 -8.01 -20.74
CA ASP A 280 -0.56 -7.34 -19.58
C ASP A 280 -1.16 -5.95 -19.42
N CYS A 281 -1.29 -5.53 -18.16
CA CYS A 281 -1.98 -4.33 -17.75
C CYS A 281 -1.11 -3.07 -17.89
N ALA A 282 0.02 -3.17 -18.58
CA ALA A 282 1.04 -2.13 -18.70
C ALA A 282 1.33 -1.83 -20.16
N GLY A 283 0.26 -1.48 -20.90
CA GLY A 283 0.31 -0.62 -22.08
C GLY A 283 1.40 -0.90 -23.11
N GLU A 284 1.14 -1.79 -24.04
CA GLU A 284 1.55 -1.68 -25.45
C GLU A 284 0.42 -2.27 -26.30
N PRO A 285 -0.31 -1.45 -27.11
CA PRO A 285 -1.32 -1.95 -28.03
C PRO A 285 -0.66 -2.37 -29.35
N GLU A 286 0.31 -3.30 -29.29
CA GLU A 286 0.81 -3.92 -30.51
C GLU A 286 0.28 -5.35 -30.60
N ASN A 287 -0.53 -5.58 -31.63
CA ASN A 287 -0.77 -6.91 -32.16
C ASN A 287 0.57 -7.46 -32.62
N VAL A 288 1.37 -8.01 -31.71
CA VAL A 288 2.61 -8.68 -32.06
C VAL A 288 2.22 -9.89 -32.90
N ASP A 289 2.54 -9.83 -34.18
CA ASP A 289 2.35 -10.89 -35.17
C ASP A 289 2.65 -12.26 -34.53
N MET A 290 1.61 -13.08 -34.44
CA MET A 290 1.77 -14.47 -34.04
C MET A 290 2.71 -15.11 -35.07
N ARG A 291 3.89 -15.54 -34.64
CA ARG A 291 4.72 -16.49 -35.39
C ARG A 291 4.29 -17.90 -34.99
N PRO A 292 3.31 -18.53 -35.67
CA PRO A 292 3.03 -19.94 -35.44
C PRO A 292 4.29 -20.73 -35.80
N LYS A 293 4.86 -21.44 -34.83
CA LYS A 293 5.75 -22.55 -35.16
C LYS A 293 4.88 -23.69 -35.65
N THR A 294 5.09 -24.09 -36.89
CA THR A 294 4.57 -25.34 -37.44
C THR A 294 5.12 -26.50 -36.60
N CYS A 295 4.23 -27.27 -35.98
CA CYS A 295 4.56 -28.61 -35.51
C CYS A 295 4.03 -29.61 -36.54
N LEU A 296 4.92 -30.07 -37.42
CA LEU A 296 4.89 -31.40 -38.04
C LEU A 296 5.94 -32.19 -37.22
N VAL A 297 5.74 -33.42 -36.75
CA VAL A 297 5.02 -34.60 -37.25
C VAL A 297 4.35 -35.31 -36.08
#